data_AF-I2F549-F1
#
_entry.id   AF-I2F549-F1
#
_cell.length_a   1.000
_cell.length_b   1.000
_cell.length_c   1.000
_cell.angle_alpha   90.00
_cell.angle_beta   90.00
_cell.angle_gamma   90.00
#
_symmetry.space_group_name_H-M   'P 1'
#
loop_
_entity.id
_entity.type
_entity.pdbx_description
1 polymer ?
#
loop_
_entity_poly.entity_id
_entity_poly.type
_entity_poly.pdbx_seq_one_letter_code
_entity_poly.pdbx_strand_id
1 'polypeptide(L)'
;MLLILVLVGSVFASWIPLQDYSTVKYVYNKITYFENGEQKEMLYGVTIDKDEDQYVLNYDTTYFLPLDTELTADMMFGQQFSMMLFTFLNPMLTFIYDAIDLDEQMNTKLYGFGTLKYEGQHSVQGKNGTYTGTKVSLYNEDGELSMYWIIDPNIPFALETFMGEDYAEDSTLIKLWDYALN
;
A
#
# COMPACT_ATOMS: atom_id res chain seq x y z
N MET A 1 28.39 9.76 45.29
CA MET A 1 27.40 10.38 44.39
C MET A 1 27.32 9.47 43.17
N LEU A 2 26.34 8.56 43.14
CA LEU A 2 26.18 7.56 42.07
C LEU A 2 25.40 8.24 40.93
N LEU A 3 26.03 8.45 39.78
CA LEU A 3 25.32 8.86 38.57
C LEU A 3 24.56 7.66 38.04
N ILE A 4 23.23 7.68 38.22
CA ILE A 4 22.31 6.76 37.55
C ILE A 4 22.20 7.27 36.11
N LEU A 5 22.89 6.58 35.19
CA LEU A 5 22.71 6.73 33.76
C LEU A 5 21.34 6.14 33.42
N VAL A 6 20.35 7.00 33.26
CA VAL A 6 19.06 6.63 32.68
C VAL A 6 19.31 6.39 31.19
N LEU A 7 19.55 5.13 30.82
CA LEU A 7 19.41 4.67 29.44
C LEU A 7 17.93 4.75 29.09
N VAL A 8 17.51 5.86 28.51
CA VAL A 8 16.28 5.93 27.74
C VAL A 8 16.57 5.09 26.50
N GLY A 9 16.17 3.82 26.52
CA GLY A 9 16.08 3.02 25.31
C GLY A 9 15.00 3.66 24.44
N SER A 10 15.41 4.54 23.54
CA SER A 10 14.59 4.89 22.39
C SER A 10 14.35 3.60 21.61
N VAL A 11 13.12 3.11 21.67
CA VAL A 11 12.67 2.03 20.81
C VAL A 11 12.60 2.66 19.41
N PHE A 12 13.67 2.51 18.65
CA PHE A 12 13.75 2.89 17.24
C PHE A 12 12.82 1.95 16.47
N ALA A 13 11.58 2.37 16.28
CA ALA A 13 10.62 1.64 15.49
C ALA A 13 10.77 2.11 14.05
N SER A 14 11.56 1.38 13.26
CA SER A 14 11.39 1.40 11.81
C SER A 14 9.92 1.15 11.50
N TRP A 15 9.38 1.78 10.45
CA TRP A 15 8.04 1.44 10.02
C TRP A 15 8.04 -0.02 9.57
N ILE A 16 7.26 -0.86 10.25
CA ILE A 16 7.11 -2.27 9.92
C ILE A 16 5.68 -2.44 9.41
N PRO A 17 5.47 -2.97 8.20
CA PRO A 17 4.12 -3.26 7.72
C PRO A 17 3.43 -4.24 8.67
N LEU A 18 2.10 -4.12 8.83
CA LEU A 18 1.35 -5.07 9.66
C LEU A 18 1.66 -6.51 9.24
N GLN A 19 2.16 -7.30 10.19
CA GLN A 19 2.26 -8.75 10.07
C GLN A 19 1.04 -9.45 10.70
N ASP A 20 0.37 -8.79 11.65
CA ASP A 20 -0.87 -9.24 12.28
C ASP A 20 -1.98 -8.22 12.03
N TYR A 21 -2.99 -8.61 11.24
CA TYR A 21 -4.12 -7.75 10.87
C TYR A 21 -5.31 -7.86 11.84
N SER A 22 -5.20 -8.59 12.96
CA SER A 22 -6.30 -8.79 13.91
C SER A 22 -6.81 -7.51 14.57
N THR A 23 -5.99 -6.45 14.61
CA THR A 23 -6.37 -5.13 15.12
C THR A 23 -7.03 -4.26 14.05
N VAL A 24 -7.07 -4.69 12.80
CA VAL A 24 -7.70 -3.94 11.71
C VAL A 24 -9.19 -4.24 11.72
N LYS A 25 -10.01 -3.19 11.67
CA LYS A 25 -11.46 -3.28 11.49
C LYS A 25 -11.82 -3.33 10.01
N TYR A 26 -11.27 -2.40 9.24
CA TYR A 26 -11.41 -2.39 7.78
C TYR A 26 -10.25 -1.65 7.12
N VAL A 27 -10.01 -1.95 5.85
CA VAL A 27 -9.13 -1.19 4.95
C VAL A 27 -9.74 -1.15 3.55
N TYR A 28 -9.80 0.04 2.96
CA TYR A 28 -10.23 0.27 1.60
C TYR A 28 -9.12 0.96 0.82
N ASN A 29 -8.87 0.48 -0.39
CA ASN A 29 -7.92 1.04 -1.33
C ASN A 29 -8.63 1.47 -2.60
N LYS A 30 -8.24 2.63 -3.14
CA LYS A 30 -8.59 3.07 -4.49
C LYS A 30 -7.49 2.63 -5.44
N ILE A 31 -7.85 1.85 -6.44
CA ILE A 31 -6.92 1.26 -7.40
C ILE A 31 -7.23 1.88 -8.76
N THR A 32 -6.19 2.42 -9.37
CA THR A 32 -6.21 2.94 -10.73
C THR A 32 -5.29 2.07 -11.57
N TYR A 33 -5.81 1.53 -12.66
CA TYR A 33 -5.10 0.63 -13.56
C TYR A 33 -5.59 0.87 -15.00
N PHE A 34 -4.94 0.25 -15.97
CA PHE A 34 -5.36 0.32 -17.37
C PHE A 34 -5.88 -1.02 -17.84
N GLU A 35 -6.93 -0.98 -18.65
CA GLU A 35 -7.51 -2.15 -19.32
C GLU A 35 -7.89 -1.73 -20.73
N ASN A 36 -7.33 -2.41 -21.74
CA ASN A 36 -7.55 -2.10 -23.16
C ASN A 36 -7.25 -0.63 -23.54
N GLY A 37 -6.21 -0.04 -22.95
CA GLY A 37 -5.81 1.36 -23.19
C GLY A 37 -6.68 2.40 -22.48
N GLU A 38 -7.68 1.98 -21.71
CA GLU A 38 -8.51 2.87 -20.91
C GLU A 38 -8.12 2.79 -19.44
N GLN A 39 -7.94 3.96 -18.82
CA GLN A 39 -7.77 4.06 -17.38
C GLN A 39 -9.09 3.69 -16.67
N LYS A 40 -9.02 2.72 -15.77
CA LYS A 40 -10.10 2.25 -14.92
C LYS A 40 -9.80 2.57 -13.47
N GLU A 41 -10.87 2.74 -12.69
CA GLU A 41 -10.79 2.91 -11.24
C GLU A 41 -11.73 1.92 -10.55
N MET A 42 -11.25 1.36 -9.43
CA MET A 42 -12.07 0.57 -8.52
C MET A 42 -11.73 0.88 -7.07
N LEU A 43 -12.71 0.72 -6.18
CA LEU A 43 -12.45 0.59 -4.75
C LEU A 43 -12.45 -0.88 -4.38
N TYR A 44 -11.46 -1.30 -3.61
CA TYR A 44 -11.42 -2.61 -3.00
C TYR A 44 -11.32 -2.48 -1.49
N GLY A 45 -12.18 -3.21 -0.79
CA GLY A 45 -12.29 -3.21 0.65
C GLY A 45 -12.16 -4.58 1.26
N VAL A 46 -11.53 -4.64 2.42
CA VAL A 46 -11.62 -5.78 3.34
C VAL A 46 -12.14 -5.26 4.67
N THR A 47 -13.24 -5.83 5.13
CA THR A 47 -13.73 -5.65 6.50
C THR A 47 -13.46 -6.95 7.28
N ILE A 48 -12.93 -6.80 8.49
CA ILE A 48 -12.60 -7.91 9.38
C ILE A 48 -13.58 -7.87 10.54
N ASP A 49 -14.47 -8.85 10.55
CA ASP A 49 -15.38 -9.11 11.66
C ASP A 49 -14.90 -10.32 12.46
N LYS A 50 -15.49 -10.50 13.63
CA LYS A 50 -15.24 -11.65 14.51
C LYS A 50 -16.54 -12.13 15.10
N ASP A 51 -16.80 -13.44 14.99
CA ASP A 51 -17.84 -14.11 15.78
C ASP A 51 -17.21 -14.92 16.94
N GLU A 52 -17.99 -15.76 17.62
CA GLU A 52 -17.52 -16.48 18.81
C GLU A 52 -16.31 -17.40 18.53
N ASP A 53 -16.16 -17.91 17.30
CA ASP A 53 -15.20 -18.98 16.99
C ASP A 53 -14.24 -18.65 15.81
N GLN A 54 -14.53 -17.63 15.00
CA GLN A 54 -13.78 -17.36 13.77
C GLN A 54 -13.70 -15.87 13.41
N TYR A 55 -12.70 -15.54 12.58
CA TYR A 55 -12.68 -14.29 11.83
C TYR A 55 -13.55 -14.41 10.59
N VAL A 56 -14.33 -13.37 10.31
CA VAL A 56 -15.14 -13.26 9.11
C VAL A 56 -14.55 -12.14 8.26
N LEU A 57 -14.00 -12.52 7.10
CA LEU A 57 -13.44 -11.56 6.14
C LEU A 57 -14.48 -11.26 5.07
N ASN A 58 -14.92 -10.02 5.01
CA ASN A 58 -15.84 -9.51 4.01
C ASN A 58 -15.05 -8.72 2.96
N TYR A 59 -15.17 -9.12 1.70
CA TYR A 59 -14.48 -8.50 0.58
C TYR A 59 -15.48 -7.70 -0.27
N ASP A 60 -15.18 -6.43 -0.47
CA ASP A 60 -16.01 -5.51 -1.25
C ASP A 60 -15.23 -5.00 -2.46
N THR A 61 -15.87 -4.99 -3.64
CA THR A 61 -15.33 -4.34 -4.83
C THR A 61 -16.36 -3.39 -5.41
N THR A 62 -15.99 -2.13 -5.65
CA THR A 62 -16.82 -1.12 -6.32
C THR A 62 -16.17 -0.67 -7.61
N TYR A 63 -16.89 -0.77 -8.72
CA TYR A 63 -16.49 -0.24 -10.02
C TYR A 63 -17.21 1.07 -10.30
N PHE A 64 -16.50 2.02 -10.91
CA PHE A 64 -17.08 3.25 -11.41
C PHE A 64 -17.18 3.17 -12.92
N LEU A 65 -18.42 3.06 -13.43
CA LEU A 65 -18.70 2.97 -14.86
C LEU A 65 -19.40 4.26 -15.33
N PRO A 66 -19.10 4.74 -16.55
CA PRO A 66 -19.90 5.77 -17.21
C PRO A 66 -21.39 5.39 -17.29
N LEU A 67 -22.28 6.38 -17.19
CA LEU A 67 -23.74 6.16 -17.17
C LEU A 67 -24.31 5.56 -18.46
N ASP A 68 -23.58 5.68 -19.57
CA ASP A 68 -23.90 5.13 -20.89
C ASP A 68 -23.35 3.71 -21.10
N THR A 69 -22.68 3.13 -20.10
CA THR A 69 -22.18 1.75 -20.15
C THR A 69 -23.34 0.76 -20.01
N GLU A 70 -23.48 -0.16 -20.97
CA GLU A 70 -24.39 -1.29 -20.85
C GLU A 70 -23.85 -2.30 -19.83
N LEU A 71 -24.62 -2.55 -18.76
CA LEU A 71 -24.25 -3.51 -17.73
C LEU A 71 -24.45 -4.95 -18.24
N THR A 72 -23.36 -5.67 -18.50
CA THR A 72 -23.41 -7.06 -18.97
C THR A 72 -23.24 -8.06 -17.83
N ALA A 73 -23.66 -9.30 -18.05
CA ALA A 73 -23.47 -10.39 -17.07
C ALA A 73 -21.98 -10.61 -16.74
N ASP A 74 -21.09 -10.43 -17.72
CA ASP A 74 -19.64 -10.53 -17.51
C ASP A 74 -19.13 -9.42 -16.58
N MET A 75 -19.69 -8.21 -16.64
CA MET A 75 -19.34 -7.13 -15.71
C MET A 75 -19.88 -7.36 -14.29
N MET A 76 -21.04 -8.01 -14.16
CA MET A 76 -21.68 -8.27 -12.86
C MET A 76 -21.11 -9.50 -12.15
N PHE A 77 -20.70 -10.53 -12.90
CA PHE A 77 -20.34 -11.85 -12.37
C PHE A 77 -18.92 -12.30 -12.73
N GLY A 78 -18.21 -11.58 -13.60
CA GLY A 78 -16.80 -11.81 -13.87
C GLY A 78 -15.94 -11.19 -12.78
N GLN A 79 -15.37 -11.99 -11.89
CA GLN A 79 -14.40 -11.48 -10.90
C GLN A 79 -13.13 -12.34 -10.88
N GLN A 80 -12.03 -11.80 -11.41
CA GLN A 80 -10.67 -12.27 -11.13
C GLN A 80 -9.82 -11.22 -10.37
N PHE A 81 -10.43 -10.14 -9.90
CA PHE A 81 -9.67 -9.00 -9.33
C PHE A 81 -9.26 -9.19 -7.87
N SER A 82 -9.94 -10.05 -7.11
CA SER A 82 -9.53 -10.45 -5.75
C SER A 82 -8.17 -11.18 -5.72
N MET A 83 -7.80 -11.91 -6.78
CA MET A 83 -6.45 -12.47 -6.93
C MET A 83 -5.38 -11.41 -7.31
N MET A 84 -5.79 -10.34 -8.00
CA MET A 84 -4.90 -9.25 -8.37
C MET A 84 -4.41 -8.50 -7.11
N LEU A 85 -5.31 -8.28 -6.15
CA LEU A 85 -4.96 -7.67 -4.87
C LEU A 85 -4.11 -8.56 -3.96
N PHE A 86 -4.31 -9.87 -4.03
CA PHE A 86 -3.43 -10.84 -3.37
C PHE A 86 -2.00 -10.80 -3.95
N THR A 87 -1.85 -10.47 -5.24
CA THR A 87 -0.54 -10.29 -5.88
C THR A 87 0.15 -8.99 -5.44
N PHE A 88 -0.61 -7.92 -5.20
CA PHE A 88 -0.05 -6.59 -4.90
C PHE A 88 0.15 -6.27 -3.41
N LEU A 89 -0.56 -6.98 -2.53
CA LEU A 89 -0.38 -6.92 -1.07
C LEU A 89 0.51 -8.09 -0.56
N ASN A 90 1.23 -8.74 -1.48
CA ASN A 90 1.90 -10.00 -1.24
C ASN A 90 3.15 -9.82 -0.33
N PRO A 91 3.34 -10.67 0.69
CA PRO A 91 4.55 -10.73 1.51
C PRO A 91 5.87 -10.95 0.73
N MET A 92 5.83 -11.16 -0.59
CA MET A 92 7.04 -11.04 -1.43
C MET A 92 7.72 -9.66 -1.36
N LEU A 93 7.00 -8.60 -0.98
CA LEU A 93 7.60 -7.27 -0.74
C LEU A 93 8.10 -7.07 0.69
N THR A 94 7.87 -8.01 1.61
CA THR A 94 8.28 -7.86 3.03
C THR A 94 9.78 -7.59 3.15
N PHE A 95 10.62 -8.24 2.35
CA PHE A 95 12.06 -7.97 2.32
C PHE A 95 12.40 -6.51 1.93
N ILE A 96 11.65 -5.93 0.99
CA ILE A 96 11.87 -4.53 0.60
C ILE A 96 11.41 -3.61 1.72
N TYR A 97 10.26 -3.90 2.34
CA TYR A 97 9.75 -3.13 3.47
C TYR A 97 10.69 -3.17 4.68
N ASP A 98 11.28 -4.34 4.99
CA ASP A 98 12.27 -4.48 6.06
C ASP A 98 13.55 -3.66 5.82
N ALA A 99 13.83 -3.31 4.56
CA ALA A 99 14.96 -2.47 4.19
C ALA A 99 14.65 -0.96 4.16
N ILE A 100 13.38 -0.58 4.38
CA ILE A 100 12.97 0.82 4.49
C ILE A 100 13.22 1.28 5.92
N ASP A 101 14.12 2.25 6.06
CA ASP A 101 14.43 2.95 7.29
C ASP A 101 14.02 4.42 7.15
N LEU A 102 12.85 4.76 7.69
CA LEU A 102 12.31 6.12 7.64
C LEU A 102 13.02 7.08 8.61
N ASP A 103 13.83 6.58 9.55
CA ASP A 103 14.56 7.39 10.52
C ASP A 103 15.90 7.85 9.91
N GLU A 104 16.68 6.92 9.37
CA GLU A 104 17.98 7.22 8.77
C GLU A 104 17.85 7.74 7.33
N GLN A 105 16.84 7.26 6.59
CA GLN A 105 16.57 7.62 5.18
C GLN A 105 17.80 7.51 4.27
N MET A 106 18.67 6.55 4.56
CA MET A 106 19.88 6.31 3.78
C MET A 106 19.55 5.52 2.51
N ASN A 107 20.07 5.95 1.36
CA ASN A 107 19.91 5.19 0.13
C ASN A 107 20.48 3.77 0.29
N THR A 108 19.63 2.77 0.12
CA THR A 108 19.97 1.36 0.39
C THR A 108 20.01 0.58 -0.91
N LYS A 109 21.15 -0.05 -1.22
CA LYS A 109 21.26 -0.96 -2.36
C LYS A 109 20.76 -2.35 -1.97
N LEU A 110 19.76 -2.84 -2.70
CA LEU A 110 19.20 -4.19 -2.58
C LEU A 110 19.70 -5.03 -3.75
N TYR A 111 20.60 -5.97 -3.47
CA TYR A 111 21.20 -6.83 -4.50
C TYR A 111 20.13 -7.61 -5.28
N GLY A 112 20.15 -7.48 -6.61
CA GLY A 112 19.17 -8.13 -7.50
C GLY A 112 17.84 -7.39 -7.65
N PHE A 113 17.64 -6.26 -6.94
CA PHE A 113 16.42 -5.45 -7.03
C PHE A 113 16.72 -4.00 -7.43
N GLY A 114 17.81 -3.42 -6.93
CA GLY A 114 18.22 -2.06 -7.28
C GLY A 114 18.54 -1.20 -6.05
N THR A 115 18.11 0.06 -6.05
CA THR A 115 18.43 1.05 -4.99
C THR A 115 17.17 1.74 -4.49
N LEU A 116 16.93 1.68 -3.18
CA LEU A 116 15.94 2.49 -2.48
C LEU A 116 16.45 3.93 -2.33
N LYS A 117 15.60 4.89 -2.64
CA LYS A 117 15.85 6.33 -2.43
C LYS A 117 14.67 6.98 -1.71
N TYR A 118 14.97 7.96 -0.87
CA TYR A 118 14.00 8.74 -0.12
C TYR A 118 13.85 10.11 -0.78
N GLU A 119 12.62 10.45 -1.17
CA GLU A 119 12.33 11.62 -2.02
C GLU A 119 11.56 12.72 -1.28
N GLY A 120 11.48 12.63 0.04
CA GLY A 120 10.83 13.63 0.90
C GLY A 120 9.33 13.39 1.07
N GLN A 121 8.62 14.42 1.54
CA GLN A 121 7.21 14.32 1.93
C GLN A 121 6.26 14.48 0.74
N HIS A 122 5.26 13.61 0.65
CA HIS A 122 4.21 13.65 -0.34
C HIS A 122 2.84 13.49 0.34
N SER A 123 1.84 14.18 -0.21
CA SER A 123 0.47 14.11 0.28
C SER A 123 -0.41 13.23 -0.60
N VAL A 124 -1.21 12.37 0.03
CA VAL A 124 -2.13 11.44 -0.62
C VAL A 124 -3.55 11.74 -0.15
N GLN A 125 -4.49 11.81 -1.09
CA GLN A 125 -5.90 12.04 -0.78
C GLN A 125 -6.59 10.73 -0.44
N GLY A 126 -7.17 10.66 0.76
CA GLY A 126 -8.12 9.63 1.17
C GLY A 126 -9.56 10.13 1.12
N LYS A 127 -10.48 9.29 1.60
CA LYS A 127 -11.92 9.57 1.63
C LYS A 127 -12.28 10.77 2.52
N ASN A 128 -11.66 10.85 3.70
CA ASN A 128 -12.02 11.80 4.76
C ASN A 128 -10.91 12.81 5.08
N GLY A 129 -9.90 12.95 4.22
CA GLY A 129 -8.79 13.84 4.47
C GLY A 129 -7.56 13.54 3.61
N THR A 130 -6.48 14.25 3.92
CA THR A 130 -5.19 14.11 3.26
C THR A 130 -4.19 13.52 4.23
N TYR A 131 -3.54 12.44 3.83
CA TYR A 131 -2.41 11.85 4.54
C TYR A 131 -1.10 12.40 3.98
N THR A 132 -0.05 12.45 4.79
CA THR A 132 1.28 12.88 4.35
C THR A 132 2.29 11.85 4.81
N GLY A 133 3.15 11.41 3.91
CA GLY A 133 4.20 10.44 4.22
C GLY A 133 5.45 10.66 3.40
N THR A 134 6.51 9.93 3.75
CA THR A 134 7.77 9.93 3.01
C THR A 134 7.62 9.08 1.76
N LYS A 135 7.97 9.64 0.59
CA LYS A 135 8.08 8.87 -0.65
C LYS A 135 9.39 8.09 -0.68
N VAL A 136 9.28 6.79 -0.89
CA VAL A 136 10.39 5.85 -1.03
C VAL A 136 10.30 5.21 -2.41
N SER A 137 11.32 5.40 -3.25
CA SER A 137 11.37 4.89 -4.63
C SER A 137 12.41 3.79 -4.76
N LEU A 138 12.06 2.68 -5.39
CA LEU A 138 12.98 1.65 -5.83
C LEU A 138 13.33 1.86 -7.30
N TYR A 139 14.60 2.16 -7.55
CA TYR A 139 15.16 2.22 -8.90
C TYR A 139 15.86 0.89 -9.21
N ASN A 140 15.62 0.29 -10.37
CA ASN A 140 16.25 -0.96 -10.80
C ASN A 140 17.77 -0.80 -11.03
N GLU A 141 18.47 -1.86 -11.44
CA GLU A 141 19.92 -1.81 -11.65
C GLU A 141 20.34 -0.87 -12.81
N ASP A 142 19.44 -0.63 -13.76
CA ASP A 142 19.63 0.30 -14.88
C ASP A 142 19.30 1.76 -14.51
N GLY A 143 18.78 1.98 -13.29
CA GLY A 143 18.46 3.31 -12.76
C GLY A 143 17.05 3.81 -13.11
N GLU A 144 16.19 2.97 -13.64
CA GLU A 144 14.79 3.26 -13.98
C GLU A 144 13.88 3.01 -12.77
N LEU A 145 12.79 3.77 -12.67
CA LEU A 145 11.83 3.61 -11.57
C LEU A 145 11.07 2.29 -11.74
N SER A 146 11.15 1.42 -10.73
CA SER A 146 10.43 0.14 -10.72
C SER A 146 9.17 0.21 -9.85
N MET A 147 9.29 0.80 -8.66
CA MET A 147 8.21 0.89 -7.69
C MET A 147 8.40 2.13 -6.81
N TYR A 148 7.32 2.70 -6.30
CA TYR A 148 7.43 3.60 -5.14
C TYR A 148 6.29 3.39 -4.15
N TRP A 149 6.55 3.83 -2.93
CA TRP A 149 5.59 3.90 -1.85
C TRP A 149 5.57 5.30 -1.25
N ILE A 150 4.44 5.71 -0.70
CA ILE A 150 4.34 6.83 0.22
C ILE A 150 3.96 6.25 1.58
N ILE A 151 4.80 6.47 2.59
CA ILE A 151 4.69 5.80 3.89
C ILE A 151 4.63 6.83 5.01
N ASP A 152 3.61 6.71 5.88
CA ASP A 152 3.54 7.43 7.15
C ASP A 152 3.85 6.45 8.29
N PRO A 153 4.85 6.70 9.14
CA PRO A 153 5.23 5.79 10.21
C PRO A 153 4.09 5.51 11.22
N ASN A 154 3.08 6.38 11.29
CA ASN A 154 1.94 6.24 12.19
C ASN A 154 0.77 5.48 11.55
N ILE A 155 0.83 5.21 10.25
CA ILE A 155 -0.21 4.51 9.51
C ILE A 155 0.34 3.15 9.09
N PRO A 156 -0.31 2.05 9.49
CA PRO A 156 0.25 0.72 9.29
C PRO A 156 0.08 0.18 7.86
N PHE A 157 -0.37 1.02 6.93
CA PHE A 157 -0.56 0.74 5.52
C PHE A 157 0.23 1.76 4.70
N ALA A 158 0.74 1.35 3.55
CA ALA A 158 1.25 2.31 2.57
C ALA A 158 0.12 3.25 2.15
N LEU A 159 0.37 4.55 2.16
CA LEU A 159 -0.59 5.56 1.73
C LEU A 159 -0.82 5.49 0.22
N GLU A 160 0.26 5.23 -0.52
CA GLU A 160 0.25 5.03 -1.95
C GLU A 160 1.31 4.00 -2.32
N THR A 161 0.99 3.15 -3.28
CA THR A 161 1.91 2.24 -3.94
C THR A 161 1.74 2.40 -5.44
N PHE A 162 2.83 2.58 -6.15
CA PHE A 162 2.86 2.60 -7.61
C PHE A 162 3.75 1.49 -8.12
N MET A 163 3.30 0.78 -9.15
CA MET A 163 4.06 -0.26 -9.83
C MET A 163 3.94 -0.07 -11.35
N GLY A 164 5.06 -0.22 -12.05
CA GLY A 164 5.12 -0.16 -13.51
C GLY A 164 6.24 0.76 -14.00
N GLU A 165 6.44 0.78 -15.31
CA GLU A 165 7.44 1.63 -15.96
C GLU A 165 6.86 3.02 -16.21
N ASP A 166 7.49 4.07 -15.69
CA ASP A 166 7.29 5.49 -16.08
C ASP A 166 5.85 5.94 -16.41
N TYR A 167 4.86 5.53 -15.60
CA TYR A 167 3.44 5.85 -15.80
C TYR A 167 2.89 5.42 -17.18
N ALA A 168 3.48 4.38 -17.78
CA ALA A 168 3.02 3.76 -19.01
C ALA A 168 1.64 3.11 -18.84
N GLU A 169 1.06 2.67 -19.96
CA GLU A 169 -0.26 2.01 -20.03
C GLU A 169 -0.35 0.71 -19.21
N ASP A 170 0.75 0.25 -18.61
CA ASP A 170 0.78 -0.98 -17.80
C ASP A 170 0.89 -0.67 -16.30
N SER A 171 0.89 0.62 -15.93
CA SER A 171 1.08 1.06 -14.56
C SER A 171 -0.16 0.87 -13.69
N THR A 172 0.08 0.56 -12.42
CA THR A 172 -0.95 0.41 -11.39
C THR A 172 -0.63 1.34 -10.23
N LEU A 173 -1.64 2.09 -9.80
CA LEU A 173 -1.58 2.99 -8.65
C LEU A 173 -2.61 2.55 -7.60
N ILE A 174 -2.15 2.30 -6.39
CA ILE A 174 -2.97 1.88 -5.25
C ILE A 174 -2.87 2.98 -4.19
N LYS A 175 -3.99 3.57 -3.79
CA LYS A 175 -4.06 4.60 -2.76
C LYS A 175 -4.88 4.10 -1.59
N LEU A 176 -4.39 4.32 -0.37
CA LEU A 176 -5.17 4.14 0.84
C LEU A 176 -6.35 5.10 0.82
N TRP A 177 -7.56 4.55 0.76
CA TRP A 177 -8.78 5.34 0.65
C TRP A 177 -9.43 5.57 2.02
N ASP A 178 -9.58 4.53 2.82
CA ASP A 178 -10.18 4.59 4.16
C ASP A 178 -9.65 3.40 4.98
N TYR A 179 -9.49 3.56 6.28
CA TYR A 179 -9.18 2.45 7.18
C TYR A 179 -9.65 2.73 8.59
N ALA A 180 -9.84 1.67 9.36
CA ALA A 180 -10.03 1.76 10.81
C ALA A 180 -9.35 0.59 11.50
N LEU A 181 -8.84 0.88 12.70
CA LEU A 181 -8.36 -0.10 13.65
C LEU A 181 -9.42 -0.29 14.76
N ASN A 182 -9.38 -1.43 15.45
CA ASN A 182 -10.25 -1.77 16.58
C ASN A 182 -9.89 -1.03 17.87
#